data_AF-A0A0Q4DJ61-F1
#
_entry.id   AF-A0A0Q4DJ61-F1
#
_cell.length_a   1.000
_cell.length_b   1.000
_cell.length_c   1.000
_cell.angle_alpha   90.00
_cell.angle_beta   90.00
_cell.angle_gamma   90.00
#
_symmetry.space_group_name_H-M   'P 1'
#
loop_
_entity.id
_entity.type
_entity.pdbx_description
1 polymer ?
#
loop_
_entity_poly.entity_id
_entity_poly.type
_entity_poly.pdbx_seq_one_letter_code
_entity_poly.pdbx_strand_id
1 'polypeptide(L)'
;MSALARIVSAVQHWSPMSQLQRGIEQGTWFMFDRSKRIAILRVVPIRGTDRSLIRSVTYYPDPTERQLIGYFPNDAGGLKLAAVVTWQEWVRATGPSQSNRR
;
A
#
# COMPACT_ATOMS: atom_id res chain seq x y z
N MET A 1 30.34 -22.42 -21.80
CA MET A 1 29.99 -23.14 -20.55
C MET A 1 29.27 -22.17 -19.65
N SER A 2 28.01 -22.47 -19.33
CA SER A 2 27.00 -21.54 -18.81
C SER A 2 27.17 -21.23 -17.32
N ALA A 3 26.66 -20.05 -16.96
CA ALA A 3 26.73 -19.36 -15.68
C ALA A 3 26.00 -20.09 -14.54
N LEU A 4 26.59 -20.02 -13.34
CA LEU A 4 25.86 -20.15 -12.07
C LEU A 4 26.41 -19.13 -11.07
N ALA A 5 26.18 -17.84 -11.35
CA ALA A 5 26.21 -16.82 -10.32
C ALA A 5 24.95 -16.99 -9.46
N ARG A 6 25.12 -17.70 -8.34
CA ARG A 6 24.11 -17.91 -7.31
C ARG A 6 23.74 -16.55 -6.70
N ILE A 7 22.66 -15.93 -7.18
CA ILE A 7 22.06 -14.76 -6.53
C ILE A 7 21.46 -15.26 -5.22
N VAL A 8 22.24 -15.23 -4.14
CA VAL A 8 21.71 -15.28 -2.79
C VAL A 8 21.25 -13.86 -2.46
N SER A 9 20.09 -13.48 -2.99
CA SER A 9 19.42 -12.26 -2.52
C SER A 9 18.99 -12.56 -1.09
N ALA A 10 19.59 -11.90 -0.10
CA ALA A 10 19.12 -11.91 1.27
C ALA A 10 17.60 -11.67 1.25
N VAL A 11 16.82 -12.65 1.70
CA VAL A 11 15.37 -12.49 1.85
C VAL A 11 15.17 -11.57 3.06
N GLN A 12 15.32 -10.27 2.83
CA GLN A 12 14.78 -9.28 3.74
C GLN A 12 13.28 -9.54 3.75
N HIS A 13 12.75 -10.07 4.86
CA HIS A 13 11.34 -10.43 4.97
C HIS A 13 10.52 -9.16 4.69
N TRP A 14 9.93 -9.09 3.51
CA TRP A 14 9.12 -7.94 3.11
C TRP A 14 7.95 -7.82 4.08
N SER A 15 7.75 -6.63 4.63
CA SER A 15 6.60 -6.30 5.46
C SER A 15 5.86 -5.13 4.81
N PRO A 16 4.55 -5.22 4.59
CA PRO A 16 3.75 -4.10 4.07
C PRO A 16 3.89 -2.83 4.93
N MET A 17 4.13 -3.01 6.23
CA MET A 17 4.29 -1.91 7.18
C MET A 17 5.58 -1.12 6.96
N SER A 18 6.65 -1.74 6.44
CA SER A 18 7.91 -1.03 6.19
C SER A 18 7.81 -0.05 5.02
N GLN A 19 6.75 -0.16 4.21
CA GLN A 19 6.46 0.75 3.12
C GLN A 19 5.66 1.98 3.57
N LEU A 20 5.16 2.00 4.82
CA LEU A 20 4.41 3.12 5.35
C LEU A 20 5.32 4.12 6.07
N GLN A 21 5.11 5.40 5.79
CA GLN A 21 5.64 6.50 6.58
C GLN A 21 4.49 7.33 7.13
N ARG A 22 4.59 7.73 8.39
CA ARG A 22 3.60 8.63 9.00
C ARG A 22 3.65 10.01 8.35
N GLY A 23 2.48 10.55 8.03
CA GLY A 23 2.32 11.94 7.62
C GLY A 23 2.39 12.89 8.82
N ILE A 24 2.44 14.19 8.52
CA ILE A 24 2.36 15.25 9.54
C ILE A 24 0.96 15.29 10.17
N GLU A 25 -0.08 15.06 9.35
CA GLU A 25 -1.45 14.95 9.82
C GLU A 25 -1.65 13.65 10.61
N GLN A 26 -2.22 13.76 11.81
CA GLN A 26 -2.56 12.60 12.62
C GLN A 26 -3.49 11.65 11.87
N GLY A 27 -3.23 10.35 12.01
CA GLY A 27 -4.02 9.32 11.35
C GLY A 27 -3.80 9.23 9.85
N THR A 28 -2.74 9.85 9.31
CA THR A 28 -2.36 9.76 7.90
C THR A 28 -1.03 9.03 7.73
N TRP A 29 -0.97 8.15 6.75
CA TRP A 29 0.23 7.44 6.31
C TRP A 29 0.35 7.52 4.80
N PHE A 30 1.60 7.64 4.33
CA PHE A 30 1.94 7.50 2.92
C PHE A 30 2.59 6.15 2.70
N MET A 31 2.14 5.45 1.66
CA MET A 31 2.78 4.20 1.23
C MET A 31 3.72 4.47 0.07
N PHE A 32 4.91 3.88 0.14
CA PHE A 32 5.96 4.04 -0.85
C PHE A 32 6.31 2.73 -1.55
N ASP A 33 6.71 2.85 -2.80
CA ASP A 33 7.55 1.88 -3.49
C ASP A 33 8.87 2.58 -3.79
N ARG A 34 9.93 2.21 -3.06
CA ARG A 34 11.21 2.94 -3.02
C ARG A 34 10.98 4.42 -2.69
N SER A 35 11.28 5.33 -3.62
CA SER A 35 11.08 6.78 -3.47
C SER A 35 9.71 7.26 -3.97
N LYS A 36 8.93 6.41 -4.66
CA LYS A 36 7.65 6.78 -5.23
C LYS A 36 6.54 6.63 -4.20
N ARG A 37 5.78 7.70 -3.96
CA ARG A 37 4.51 7.62 -3.22
C ARG A 37 3.48 6.92 -4.10
N ILE A 38 2.88 5.85 -3.60
CA ILE A 38 1.91 5.04 -4.34
C ILE A 38 0.50 5.13 -3.75
N ALA A 39 0.37 5.41 -2.45
CA ALA A 39 -0.93 5.52 -1.80
C ALA A 39 -0.93 6.45 -0.58
N ILE A 40 -2.13 6.85 -0.17
CA ILE A 40 -2.42 7.57 1.07
C ILE A 40 -3.43 6.74 1.86
N LEU A 41 -3.08 6.38 3.08
CA LEU A 41 -3.97 5.75 4.05
C LEU A 41 -4.32 6.80 5.09
N ARG A 42 -5.61 7.05 5.32
CA ARG A 42 -6.03 8.05 6.32
C ARG A 42 -7.23 7.59 7.12
N VAL A 43 -7.24 7.89 8.41
CA VAL A 43 -8.42 7.73 9.25
C VAL A 43 -9.49 8.72 8.81
N VAL A 44 -10.71 8.24 8.61
CA VAL A 44 -11.89 9.05 8.26
C VAL A 44 -13.06 8.70 9.18
N PRO A 45 -13.81 9.70 9.68
CA PRO A 45 -15.01 9.44 10.47
C PRO A 45 -16.12 8.87 9.58
N ILE A 46 -16.95 7.99 10.16
CA ILE A 46 -18.21 7.56 9.55
C ILE A 46 -19.31 8.52 10.01
N ARG A 47 -19.94 9.23 9.06
CA ARG A 47 -20.99 10.21 9.37
C ARG A 47 -22.13 9.56 10.16
N GLY A 48 -22.55 10.21 11.23
CA GLY A 48 -23.66 9.75 12.09
C GLY A 48 -23.25 8.68 13.11
N THR A 49 -21.96 8.41 13.28
CA THR A 49 -21.45 7.47 14.28
C THR A 49 -20.21 8.04 14.98
N ASP A 50 -19.83 7.45 16.11
CA ASP A 50 -18.55 7.66 16.81
C ASP A 50 -17.40 6.84 16.21
N ARG A 51 -17.66 6.07 15.14
CA ARG A 51 -16.70 5.17 14.52
C ARG A 51 -15.93 5.83 13.39
N SER A 52 -14.78 5.27 13.09
CA SER A 52 -13.92 5.68 11.98
C SER A 52 -13.35 4.48 11.23
N LEU A 53 -12.92 4.71 10.00
CA LEU A 53 -12.29 3.72 9.13
C LEU A 53 -10.95 4.26 8.62
N ILE A 54 -10.05 3.38 8.24
CA ILE A 54 -8.88 3.74 7.45
C ILE A 54 -9.31 3.69 5.98
N ARG A 55 -9.26 4.82 5.29
CA ARG A 55 -9.47 4.93 3.85
C ARG A 55 -8.12 4.86 3.15
N SER A 56 -7.93 3.88 2.26
CA SER A 56 -6.78 3.81 1.37
C SER A 56 -7.16 4.30 -0.03
N VAL A 57 -6.33 5.16 -0.59
CA VAL A 57 -6.44 5.66 -1.97
C VAL A 57 -5.08 5.66 -2.66
N THR A 58 -5.09 5.62 -4.00
CA THR A 58 -3.87 5.87 -4.77
C THR A 58 -3.31 7.26 -4.48
N TYR A 59 -2.00 7.41 -4.64
CA TYR A 59 -1.35 8.71 -4.57
C TYR A 59 -1.44 9.42 -5.92
N TYR A 60 -1.95 10.64 -5.90
CA TYR A 60 -1.89 11.58 -7.01
C TYR A 60 -1.85 13.01 -6.46
N PRO A 61 -1.11 13.96 -7.10
CA PRO A 61 -1.07 15.34 -6.65
C PRO A 61 -2.46 15.97 -6.54
N ASP A 62 -3.26 15.87 -7.61
CA ASP A 62 -4.68 16.22 -7.59
C ASP A 62 -5.48 15.20 -6.74
N PRO A 63 -6.16 15.62 -5.66
CA PRO A 63 -7.02 14.76 -4.85
C PRO A 63 -8.17 14.11 -5.62
N THR A 64 -8.65 14.72 -6.70
CA THR A 64 -9.81 14.25 -7.47
C THR A 64 -9.47 13.07 -8.37
N GLU A 65 -8.22 12.94 -8.79
CA GLU A 65 -7.71 11.82 -9.57
C GLU A 65 -7.37 10.58 -8.72
N ARG A 66 -7.42 10.71 -7.38
CA ARG A 66 -7.13 9.59 -6.48
C ARG A 66 -8.24 8.56 -6.53
N GLN A 67 -7.86 7.31 -6.75
CA GLN A 67 -8.78 6.19 -6.84
C GLN A 67 -8.90 5.49 -5.49
N LEU A 68 -10.12 5.09 -5.14
CA LEU A 68 -10.38 4.33 -3.93
C LEU A 68 -9.82 2.91 -4.06
N ILE A 69 -9.02 2.50 -3.08
CA ILE A 69 -8.56 1.11 -2.93
C ILE A 69 -9.48 0.39 -1.97
N GLY A 70 -9.81 1.00 -0.83
CA GLY A 70 -10.75 0.41 0.12
C GLY A 70 -10.89 1.18 1.42
N TYR A 71 -11.82 0.68 2.24
CA TYR A 71 -12.00 1.07 3.64
C TYR A 71 -11.69 -0.11 4.54
N PHE A 72 -11.00 0.15 5.64
CA PHE A 72 -10.53 -0.86 6.58
C PHE A 72 -10.89 -0.45 8.02
N PRO A 73 -10.98 -1.41 8.95
CA PRO A 73 -11.18 -1.10 10.37
C PRO A 73 -10.11 -0.12 10.89
N ASN A 74 -10.49 0.80 11.77
CA ASN A 74 -9.52 1.65 12.47
C ASN A 74 -9.12 0.99 13.80
N ASP A 75 -8.42 -0.15 13.70
CA ASP A 75 -7.91 -0.92 14.83
C ASP A 75 -6.48 -1.43 14.59
N ALA A 76 -5.94 -2.22 15.53
CA ALA A 76 -4.58 -2.74 15.49
C ALA A 76 -4.27 -3.59 14.23
N GLY A 77 -5.27 -4.27 13.66
CA GLY A 77 -5.10 -5.10 12.46
C GLY A 77 -5.39 -4.35 11.16
N GLY A 78 -6.27 -3.36 11.22
CA GLY A 78 -6.78 -2.67 10.04
C GLY A 78 -5.73 -1.91 9.24
N LEU A 79 -4.77 -1.24 9.89
CA LEU A 79 -3.68 -0.55 9.17
C LEU A 79 -2.79 -1.53 8.40
N LYS A 80 -2.47 -2.68 9.00
CA LYS A 80 -1.70 -3.74 8.33
C LYS A 80 -2.47 -4.30 7.15
N LEU A 81 -3.77 -4.57 7.32
CA LEU A 81 -4.62 -5.05 6.23
C LEU A 81 -4.69 -4.04 5.09
N ALA A 82 -4.88 -2.76 5.40
CA ALA A 82 -4.89 -1.67 4.42
C ALA A 82 -3.57 -1.63 3.62
N ALA A 83 -2.42 -1.77 4.28
CA ALA A 83 -1.12 -1.80 3.63
C ALA A 83 -0.95 -3.04 2.73
N VAL A 84 -1.35 -4.23 3.20
CA VAL A 84 -1.29 -5.47 2.40
C VAL A 84 -2.09 -5.34 1.12
N VAL A 85 -3.37 -4.95 1.23
CA VAL A 85 -4.27 -4.84 0.07
C VAL A 85 -3.79 -3.76 -0.89
N THR A 86 -3.37 -2.61 -0.38
CA THR A 86 -2.81 -1.52 -1.19
C THR A 86 -1.59 -1.97 -1.99
N TRP A 87 -0.66 -2.72 -1.37
CA TRP A 87 0.49 -3.27 -2.09
C TRP A 87 0.09 -4.27 -3.18
N GLN A 88 -0.87 -5.15 -2.89
CA GLN A 88 -1.34 -6.13 -3.85
C GLN A 88 -1.96 -5.46 -5.08
N GLU A 89 -2.78 -4.43 -4.88
CA GLU A 89 -3.35 -3.64 -5.99
C GLU A 89 -2.26 -2.90 -6.78
N TRP A 90 -1.24 -2.34 -6.10
CA TRP A 90 -0.09 -1.73 -6.77
C TRP A 90 0.65 -2.74 -7.65
N VAL A 91 1.04 -3.89 -7.09
CA VAL A 91 1.74 -4.96 -7.84
C VAL A 91 0.89 -5.49 -8.98
N ARG A 92 -0.44 -5.60 -8.81
CA ARG A 92 -1.35 -5.99 -9.88
C ARG A 92 -1.37 -4.96 -11.02
N ALA A 93 -1.35 -3.68 -10.70
CA ALA A 93 -1.40 -2.59 -11.68
C ALA A 93 -0.07 -2.37 -12.41
N THR A 94 1.08 -2.59 -11.75
CA THR A 94 2.41 -2.25 -12.30
C THR A 94 3.37 -3.41 -12.45
N GLY A 95 3.00 -4.61 -12.01
CA GLY A 95 3.80 -5.82 -12.17
C GLY A 95 3.92 -6.24 -13.64
N PRO A 96 4.89 -7.10 -13.97
CA PRO A 96 5.01 -7.64 -15.32
C PRO A 96 3.70 -8.34 -15.72
N SER A 97 3.27 -8.12 -16.98
CA SER A 97 2.06 -8.75 -17.50
C SER A 97 2.17 -10.27 -17.33
N GLN A 98 1.17 -10.91 -16.72
CA GLN A 98 1.11 -12.38 -16.62
C GLN A 98 0.82 -13.05 -17.98
N SER A 99 1.14 -12.39 -19.10
CA SER A 99 0.80 -12.82 -20.46
C SER A 99 1.62 -14.01 -20.98
N ASN A 100 2.52 -14.60 -20.18
CA ASN A 100 3.29 -15.80 -20.55
C ASN A 100 3.20 -16.92 -19.48
N ARG A 101 2.00 -17.39 -19.16
CA ARG A 101 1.80 -18.80 -18.77
C ARG A 101 1.06 -19.52 -19.90
N ARG A 102 1.82 -20.09 -20.82
CA ARG A 102 1.39 -21.19 -21.69
C ARG A 102 1.85 -22.49 -21.05
#